data_AF-A0A1Y2D6H6-F1
#
_entry.id   AF-A0A1Y2D6H6-F1
#
_cell.length_a   1.000
_cell.length_b   1.000
_cell.length_c   1.000
_cell.angle_alpha   90.00
_cell.angle_beta   90.00
_cell.angle_gamma   90.00
#
_symmetry.space_group_name_H-M   'P 1'
#
loop_
_entity.id
_entity.type
_entity.pdbx_description
1 polymer ?
#
loop_
_entity_poly.entity_id
_entity_poly.type
_entity_poly.pdbx_seq_one_letter_code
_entity_poly.pdbx_strand_id
1 'polypeptide(L)'
;LIAAAQYANAHSWVEALYRISNTGMFVGDMGYPMGWVNRTALGQAFSDDMVLNKILDLKSDPVVCRQFAQGDYSGQAQPLKAAPGDSIAMLYAENGHVTDPELVPGRPYRGGNVYVYGTLKQKPDNKLNDILNVWNAAGTGGNKKGKLLATHFYDDGQCYQDRGAEGPKYPIFVERKNKYGLPELLCQSDVRLPEDLPTTGKYHLFWIWNWPLNNGLAGNTTEIYTSCAEIQL
;
A
#
# COMPACT_ATOMS: atom_id res chain seq x y z
N LEU A 1 -21.29 14.12 -29.50
CA LEU A 1 -20.00 14.16 -28.77
C LEU A 1 -20.20 13.48 -27.43
N ILE A 2 -19.85 12.19 -27.34
CA ILE A 2 -19.84 11.48 -26.06
C ILE A 2 -18.47 11.76 -25.45
N ALA A 3 -18.44 12.63 -24.44
CA ALA A 3 -17.26 12.76 -23.59
C ALA A 3 -17.18 11.47 -22.76
N ALA A 4 -16.38 10.51 -23.22
CA ALA A 4 -15.92 9.45 -22.34
C ALA A 4 -15.09 10.14 -21.25
N ALA A 5 -15.61 10.18 -20.03
CA ALA A 5 -14.81 10.50 -18.87
C ALA A 5 -13.63 9.54 -18.88
N GLN A 6 -12.43 10.07 -19.15
CA GLN A 6 -11.20 9.35 -18.87
C GLN A 6 -11.19 9.22 -17.35
N TYR A 7 -11.67 8.08 -16.83
CA TYR A 7 -11.39 7.70 -15.46
C TYR A 7 -9.87 7.63 -15.37
N ALA A 8 -9.26 8.64 -14.76
CA ALA A 8 -7.85 8.59 -14.41
C ALA A 8 -7.66 7.29 -13.62
N ASN A 9 -6.82 6.42 -14.15
CA ASN A 9 -6.62 5.08 -13.63
C ASN A 9 -5.81 5.23 -12.33
N ALA A 10 -6.53 5.31 -11.23
CA ALA A 10 -6.04 5.48 -9.89
C ALA A 10 -5.29 4.22 -9.44
N HIS A 11 -3.98 4.26 -9.22
CA HIS A 11 -3.23 3.04 -8.88
C HIS A 11 -2.08 3.35 -7.92
N SER A 12 -1.97 2.57 -6.85
CA SER A 12 -0.86 2.65 -5.91
C SER A 12 -0.61 1.31 -5.22
N TRP A 13 0.64 1.09 -4.85
CA TRP A 13 1.10 -0.10 -4.15
C TRP A 13 2.37 0.26 -3.38
N VAL A 14 2.72 -0.58 -2.40
CA VAL A 14 3.97 -0.47 -1.65
C VAL A 14 5.14 -0.74 -2.60
N GLU A 15 6.12 0.14 -2.63
CA GLU A 15 7.34 0.06 -3.44
C GLU A 15 8.53 -0.49 -2.65
N ALA A 16 8.60 -0.14 -1.37
CA ALA A 16 9.73 -0.47 -0.53
C ALA A 16 9.31 -0.58 0.94
N LEU A 17 10.11 -1.33 1.71
CA LEU A 17 9.99 -1.42 3.14
C LEU A 17 11.33 -1.10 3.80
N TYR A 18 11.28 -0.39 4.92
CA TYR A 18 12.44 -0.11 5.77
C TYR A 18 12.11 -0.41 7.22
N ARG A 19 13.09 -0.83 8.01
CA ARG A 19 12.96 -0.71 9.46
C ARG A 19 13.12 0.74 9.87
N ILE A 20 12.46 1.13 10.94
CA ILE A 20 12.50 2.48 11.49
C ILE A 20 13.02 2.42 12.93
N SER A 21 14.00 3.28 13.24
CA SER A 21 14.46 3.50 14.61
C SER A 21 13.40 4.22 15.45
N ASN A 22 13.63 4.28 16.77
CA ASN A 22 12.82 5.07 17.69
C ASN A 22 12.82 6.59 17.38
N THR A 23 13.77 7.07 16.58
CA THR A 23 13.84 8.47 16.12
C THR A 23 13.12 8.73 14.80
N GLY A 24 12.54 7.70 14.18
CA GLY A 24 11.87 7.82 12.88
C GLY A 24 12.81 7.66 11.68
N MET A 25 14.12 7.47 11.88
CA MET A 25 15.06 7.24 10.77
C MET A 25 14.98 5.80 10.25
N PHE A 26 15.13 5.63 8.93
CA PHE A 26 15.32 4.32 8.30
C PHE A 26 16.65 3.68 8.70
N VAL A 27 16.64 2.37 8.96
CA VAL A 27 17.81 1.62 9.42
C VAL A 27 17.98 0.27 8.73
N GLY A 28 19.23 -0.04 8.35
CA GLY A 28 19.60 -1.27 7.64
C GLY A 28 19.15 -1.31 6.19
N ASP A 29 19.11 -2.51 5.64
CA ASP A 29 18.81 -2.74 4.23
C ASP A 29 17.31 -2.56 3.93
N MET A 30 17.04 -2.02 2.74
CA MET A 30 15.70 -1.95 2.17
C MET A 30 15.20 -3.35 1.80
N GLY A 31 13.91 -3.61 2.05
CA GLY A 31 13.20 -4.77 1.52
C GLY A 31 12.13 -4.38 0.51
N TYR A 32 11.59 -5.37 -0.19
CA TYR A 32 10.62 -5.15 -1.26
C TYR A 32 9.33 -5.96 -1.06
N PRO A 33 8.20 -5.49 -1.60
CA PRO A 33 6.96 -6.26 -1.61
C PRO A 33 7.11 -7.54 -2.47
N MET A 34 6.21 -8.49 -2.23
CA MET A 34 6.01 -9.62 -3.13
C MET A 34 5.58 -9.08 -4.50
N GLY A 35 6.26 -9.53 -5.55
CA GLY A 35 5.95 -9.14 -6.92
C GLY A 35 6.66 -7.88 -7.37
N TRP A 36 7.64 -7.40 -6.61
CA TRP A 36 8.36 -6.19 -6.99
C TRP A 36 9.06 -6.32 -8.34
N VAL A 37 8.95 -5.25 -9.13
CA VAL A 37 9.54 -5.14 -10.44
C VAL A 37 10.38 -3.87 -10.50
N ASN A 38 11.61 -3.98 -11.00
CA ASN A 38 12.49 -2.83 -11.13
C ASN A 38 12.03 -1.94 -12.30
N ARG A 39 11.20 -0.93 -12.00
CA ARG A 39 10.65 0.01 -12.99
C ARG A 39 11.76 0.66 -13.83
N THR A 40 12.87 1.06 -13.21
CA THR A 40 13.97 1.75 -13.89
C THR A 40 14.68 0.83 -14.87
N ALA A 41 14.91 -0.44 -14.49
CA ALA A 41 15.55 -1.42 -15.35
C ALA A 41 14.67 -1.81 -16.55
N LEU A 42 13.34 -1.84 -16.38
CA LEU A 42 12.41 -2.12 -17.46
C LEU A 42 12.14 -0.91 -18.37
N GLY A 43 12.30 0.31 -17.85
CA GLY A 43 12.04 1.54 -18.60
C GLY A 43 10.64 1.53 -19.23
N GLN A 44 10.57 1.70 -20.55
CA GLN A 44 9.31 1.72 -21.31
C GLN A 44 8.56 0.38 -21.31
N ALA A 45 9.22 -0.73 -20.96
CA ALA A 45 8.56 -2.04 -20.87
C ALA A 45 7.77 -2.23 -19.56
N PHE A 46 7.94 -1.33 -18.58
CA PHE A 46 7.16 -1.37 -17.36
C PHE A 46 5.71 -0.96 -17.61
N SER A 47 4.77 -1.68 -16.99
CA SER A 47 3.36 -1.33 -16.90
C SER A 47 2.87 -1.51 -15.47
N ASP A 48 2.03 -0.60 -14.97
CA ASP A 48 1.40 -0.69 -13.65
C ASP A 48 0.65 -2.03 -13.48
N ASP A 49 0.05 -2.54 -14.56
CA ASP A 49 -0.66 -3.82 -14.60
C ASP A 49 0.25 -5.03 -14.29
N MET A 50 1.57 -4.87 -14.22
CA MET A 50 2.49 -5.94 -13.79
C MET A 50 2.47 -6.15 -12.28
N VAL A 51 2.20 -5.09 -11.50
CA VAL A 51 2.35 -5.07 -10.03
C VAL A 51 1.05 -4.79 -9.30
N LEU A 52 0.14 -4.07 -9.96
CA LEU A 52 -1.13 -3.65 -9.40
C LEU A 52 -1.99 -4.84 -8.94
N ASN A 53 -2.55 -4.76 -7.73
CA ASN A 53 -3.68 -5.61 -7.34
C ASN A 53 -4.88 -4.75 -7.00
N LYS A 54 -5.87 -4.72 -7.90
CA LYS A 54 -7.08 -3.89 -7.79
C LYS A 54 -8.31 -4.77 -7.59
N ILE A 55 -9.10 -4.46 -6.57
CA ILE A 55 -10.31 -5.18 -6.19
C ILE A 55 -11.51 -4.24 -6.30
N LEU A 56 -12.46 -4.61 -7.16
CA LEU A 56 -13.69 -3.85 -7.43
C LEU A 56 -14.97 -4.58 -6.99
N ASP A 57 -14.89 -5.89 -6.73
CA ASP A 57 -16.01 -6.70 -6.30
C ASP A 57 -15.64 -7.59 -5.10
N LEU A 58 -16.20 -7.27 -3.94
CA LEU A 58 -16.03 -8.04 -2.70
C LEU A 58 -16.81 -9.37 -2.72
N LYS A 59 -17.86 -9.50 -3.54
CA LYS A 59 -18.71 -10.70 -3.55
C LYS A 59 -17.97 -11.91 -4.11
N SER A 60 -17.03 -11.68 -5.03
CA SER A 60 -16.14 -12.71 -5.56
C SER A 60 -15.15 -13.29 -4.53
N ASP A 61 -15.04 -12.65 -3.36
CA ASP A 61 -14.06 -12.94 -2.33
C ASP A 61 -12.64 -13.14 -2.92
N PRO A 62 -12.05 -12.06 -3.46
CA PRO A 62 -10.78 -12.13 -4.16
C PRO A 62 -9.61 -12.40 -3.18
N VAL A 63 -8.50 -12.90 -3.72
CA VAL A 63 -7.26 -13.04 -2.93
C VAL A 63 -6.65 -11.67 -2.62
N VAL A 64 -6.12 -11.50 -1.41
CA VAL A 64 -5.48 -10.26 -0.98
C VAL A 64 -4.11 -10.06 -1.63
N CYS A 65 -3.37 -11.14 -1.87
CA CYS A 65 -2.09 -11.10 -2.56
C CYS A 65 -2.28 -11.49 -4.01
N ARG A 66 -1.85 -10.60 -4.92
CA ARG A 66 -1.72 -10.95 -6.32
C ARG A 66 -0.84 -12.19 -6.46
N GLN A 67 -1.28 -13.11 -7.32
CA GLN A 67 -0.48 -14.24 -7.72
C GLN A 67 0.36 -13.80 -8.90
N PHE A 68 1.68 -13.96 -8.80
CA PHE A 68 2.59 -13.65 -9.90
C PHE A 68 3.11 -14.96 -10.50
N ALA A 69 3.29 -14.98 -11.82
CA ALA A 69 3.87 -16.11 -12.51
C ALA A 69 5.37 -16.23 -12.21
N GLN A 70 5.91 -17.42 -12.45
CA GLN A 70 7.34 -17.68 -12.28
C GLN A 70 8.12 -16.85 -13.32
N GLY A 71 8.95 -15.90 -12.86
CA GLY A 71 9.70 -14.96 -13.71
C GLY A 71 9.21 -13.50 -13.68
N ASP A 72 8.05 -13.23 -13.05
CA ASP A 72 7.51 -11.87 -12.92
C ASP A 72 8.25 -11.00 -11.88
N TYR A 73 9.18 -11.60 -11.13
CA TYR A 73 9.93 -10.92 -10.06
C TYR A 73 11.31 -10.53 -10.54
N SER A 74 11.75 -9.33 -10.16
CA SER A 74 13.18 -9.02 -10.22
C SER A 74 13.92 -9.94 -9.23
N GLY A 75 14.87 -10.76 -9.71
CA GLY A 75 15.69 -11.63 -8.85
C GLY A 75 16.54 -10.86 -7.81
N GLN A 76 16.56 -9.53 -7.88
CA GLN A 76 17.22 -8.63 -6.93
C GLN A 76 16.32 -8.22 -5.75
N ALA A 77 15.00 -8.47 -5.82
CA ALA A 77 14.06 -8.09 -4.78
C ALA A 77 14.15 -9.03 -3.58
N GLN A 78 14.75 -8.57 -2.49
CA GLN A 78 14.84 -9.31 -1.24
C GLN A 78 13.72 -8.91 -0.26
N PRO A 79 13.15 -9.86 0.50
CA PRO A 79 12.30 -9.56 1.64
C PRO A 79 13.02 -8.68 2.67
N LEU A 80 12.27 -7.83 3.39
CA LEU A 80 12.86 -7.07 4.50
C LEU A 80 13.24 -8.02 5.64
N LYS A 81 14.41 -7.81 6.26
CA LYS A 81 14.79 -8.49 7.50
C LYS A 81 14.41 -7.63 8.71
N ALA A 82 13.66 -8.17 9.65
CA ALA A 82 13.24 -7.46 10.87
C ALA A 82 12.95 -8.42 12.02
N ALA A 83 13.22 -7.99 13.24
CA ALA A 83 13.00 -8.77 14.45
C ALA A 83 11.60 -8.52 15.07
N PRO A 84 11.11 -9.41 15.95
CA PRO A 84 9.93 -9.13 16.77
C PRO A 84 10.04 -7.77 17.48
N GLY A 85 9.00 -6.96 17.40
CA GLY A 85 8.99 -5.61 17.97
C GLY A 85 9.69 -4.52 17.14
N ASP A 86 10.31 -4.84 15.99
CA ASP A 86 10.81 -3.79 15.09
C ASP A 86 9.64 -2.96 14.51
N SER A 87 9.87 -1.66 14.31
CA SER A 87 8.99 -0.80 13.53
C SER A 87 9.41 -0.81 12.06
N ILE A 88 8.44 -0.82 11.15
CA ILE A 88 8.63 -0.90 9.70
C ILE A 88 7.85 0.23 9.03
N ALA A 89 8.46 0.91 8.07
CA ALA A 89 7.84 1.83 7.12
C ALA A 89 7.51 1.06 5.84
N MET A 90 6.27 1.13 5.37
CA MET A 90 5.86 0.69 4.04
C MET A 90 5.67 1.92 3.17
N LEU A 91 6.52 2.10 2.16
CA LEU A 91 6.57 3.31 1.32
C LEU A 91 5.84 3.08 -0.01
N TYR A 92 5.06 4.06 -0.46
CA TYR A 92 4.31 4.00 -1.71
C TYR A 92 4.24 5.36 -2.42
N ALA A 93 4.17 5.31 -3.75
CA ALA A 93 3.91 6.49 -4.56
C ALA A 93 2.41 6.84 -4.51
N GLU A 94 2.10 8.13 -4.37
CA GLU A 94 0.73 8.62 -4.19
C GLU A 94 -0.07 8.76 -5.49
N ASN A 95 0.62 8.79 -6.63
CA ASN A 95 0.06 8.84 -7.98
C ASN A 95 -1.02 9.93 -8.18
N GLY A 96 -0.85 11.08 -7.54
CA GLY A 96 -1.79 12.19 -7.57
C GLY A 96 -2.97 12.10 -6.60
N HIS A 97 -3.19 10.99 -5.87
CA HIS A 97 -4.31 10.84 -4.93
C HIS A 97 -4.23 11.71 -3.69
N VAL A 98 -3.03 12.14 -3.34
CA VAL A 98 -2.73 13.08 -2.25
C VAL A 98 -2.51 14.47 -2.81
N THR A 99 -1.72 14.58 -3.87
CA THR A 99 -1.38 15.87 -4.49
C THR A 99 -2.62 16.57 -5.07
N ASP A 100 -3.53 15.79 -5.66
CA ASP A 100 -4.78 16.24 -6.27
C ASP A 100 -5.96 15.42 -5.72
N PRO A 101 -6.45 15.72 -4.50
CA PRO A 101 -7.54 14.95 -3.89
C PRO A 101 -8.84 14.97 -4.70
N GLU A 102 -9.02 15.99 -5.55
CA GLU A 102 -10.18 16.15 -6.44
C GLU A 102 -9.99 15.45 -7.79
N LEU A 103 -8.87 14.75 -8.00
CA LEU A 103 -8.62 13.93 -9.19
C LEU A 103 -9.78 12.96 -9.45
N VAL A 104 -10.36 12.42 -8.37
CA VAL A 104 -11.64 11.72 -8.43
C VAL A 104 -12.55 12.32 -7.36
N PRO A 105 -13.52 13.18 -7.73
CA PRO A 105 -14.43 13.80 -6.78
C PRO A 105 -15.25 12.76 -6.01
N GLY A 106 -15.59 13.05 -4.75
CA GLY A 106 -16.41 12.15 -3.91
C GLY A 106 -15.63 11.04 -3.22
N ARG A 107 -14.30 11.10 -3.21
CA ARG A 107 -13.44 10.16 -2.45
C ARG A 107 -13.36 10.56 -0.97
N PRO A 108 -12.99 9.63 -0.07
CA PRO A 108 -12.96 9.91 1.35
C PRO A 108 -11.84 10.88 1.71
N TYR A 109 -11.99 11.53 2.86
CA TYR A 109 -10.96 12.37 3.46
C TYR A 109 -9.60 11.67 3.45
N ARG A 110 -8.54 12.41 3.06
CA ARG A 110 -7.15 11.93 3.00
C ARG A 110 -6.96 10.66 2.16
N GLY A 111 -7.76 10.52 1.11
CA GLY A 111 -7.67 9.38 0.19
C GLY A 111 -8.13 8.06 0.81
N GLY A 112 -8.87 8.07 1.92
CA GLY A 112 -9.33 6.83 2.57
C GLY A 112 -8.30 6.19 3.49
N ASN A 113 -8.57 4.95 3.89
CA ASN A 113 -7.83 4.27 4.94
C ASN A 113 -6.93 3.17 4.38
N VAL A 114 -5.73 3.07 4.93
CA VAL A 114 -4.85 1.92 4.79
C VAL A 114 -4.97 1.07 6.05
N TYR A 115 -5.11 -0.24 5.86
CA TYR A 115 -5.04 -1.23 6.93
C TYR A 115 -3.83 -2.13 6.70
N VAL A 116 -2.99 -2.28 7.72
CA VAL A 116 -1.86 -3.21 7.70
C VAL A 116 -2.18 -4.40 8.58
N TYR A 117 -2.27 -5.58 7.98
CA TYR A 117 -2.46 -6.84 8.68
C TYR A 117 -1.20 -7.68 8.63
N GLY A 118 -1.08 -8.67 9.51
CA GLY A 118 0.00 -9.64 9.42
C GLY A 118 -0.30 -11.03 9.96
N THR A 119 0.45 -12.01 9.47
CA THR A 119 0.29 -13.44 9.79
C THR A 119 1.57 -14.26 9.64
N LEU A 120 1.73 -15.28 10.49
CA LEU A 120 2.71 -16.38 10.33
C LEU A 120 2.19 -17.52 9.43
N LYS A 121 0.92 -17.49 9.04
CA LYS A 121 0.19 -18.57 8.36
C LYS A 121 -0.26 -18.13 6.97
N GLN A 122 0.62 -17.48 6.22
CA GLN A 122 0.28 -17.06 4.86
C GLN A 122 -0.10 -18.27 4.02
N LYS A 123 -1.12 -18.07 3.19
CA LYS A 123 -1.53 -19.02 2.19
C LYS A 123 -1.75 -18.30 0.86
N PRO A 124 -1.49 -18.96 -0.28
CA PRO A 124 -1.79 -18.39 -1.60
C PRO A 124 -3.23 -17.92 -1.76
N ASP A 125 -4.17 -18.53 -1.03
CA ASP A 125 -5.60 -18.29 -1.08
C ASP A 125 -6.11 -17.36 0.04
N ASN A 126 -5.27 -16.58 0.72
CA ASN A 126 -5.74 -15.63 1.71
C ASN A 126 -6.74 -14.64 1.07
N LYS A 127 -8.01 -14.76 1.46
CA LYS A 127 -9.13 -14.03 0.89
C LYS A 127 -9.39 -12.71 1.57
N LEU A 128 -9.90 -11.74 0.82
CA LEU A 128 -10.14 -10.39 1.33
C LEU A 128 -11.20 -10.40 2.44
N ASN A 129 -12.29 -11.16 2.29
CA ASN A 129 -13.38 -11.17 3.28
C ASN A 129 -13.00 -11.90 4.57
N ASP A 130 -11.94 -12.71 4.56
CA ASP A 130 -11.37 -13.32 5.75
C ASP A 130 -10.51 -12.33 6.58
N ILE A 131 -10.06 -11.23 5.96
CA ILE A 131 -9.02 -10.34 6.50
C ILE A 131 -9.59 -8.95 6.79
N LEU A 132 -10.06 -8.25 5.75
CA LEU A 132 -10.41 -6.83 5.84
C LEU A 132 -11.62 -6.64 6.76
N ASN A 133 -11.45 -5.87 7.83
CA ASN A 133 -12.45 -5.63 8.88
C ASN A 133 -12.88 -6.89 9.65
N VAL A 134 -12.17 -8.01 9.49
CA VAL A 134 -12.45 -9.28 10.16
C VAL A 134 -11.33 -9.67 11.11
N TRP A 135 -10.08 -9.62 10.66
CA TRP A 135 -8.94 -9.72 11.58
C TRP A 135 -8.86 -8.47 12.44
N ASN A 136 -8.56 -8.66 13.72
CA ASN A 136 -8.52 -7.58 14.71
C ASN A 136 -7.17 -7.57 15.44
N ALA A 137 -6.90 -6.50 16.20
CA ALA A 137 -5.64 -6.34 16.92
C ALA A 137 -5.39 -7.44 17.96
N ALA A 138 -6.47 -8.01 18.53
CA ALA A 138 -6.38 -9.11 19.50
C ALA A 138 -6.03 -10.46 18.85
N GLY A 139 -6.06 -10.59 17.52
CA GLY A 139 -5.84 -11.86 16.81
C GLY A 139 -6.95 -12.89 17.00
N THR A 140 -8.11 -12.46 17.50
CA THR A 140 -9.27 -13.31 17.76
C THR A 140 -10.32 -13.24 16.67
N GLY A 141 -10.18 -12.29 15.75
CA GLY A 141 -11.12 -12.04 14.66
C GLY A 141 -11.12 -13.15 13.59
N GLY A 142 -12.30 -13.40 13.02
CA GLY A 142 -12.53 -14.37 11.95
C GLY A 142 -11.90 -15.74 12.21
N ASN A 143 -11.09 -16.20 11.27
CA ASN A 143 -10.41 -17.49 11.32
C ASN A 143 -9.20 -17.55 12.27
N LYS A 144 -8.89 -16.47 13.01
CA LYS A 144 -7.79 -16.38 14.00
C LYS A 144 -6.40 -16.68 13.40
N LYS A 145 -6.22 -16.44 12.10
CA LYS A 145 -4.94 -16.69 11.42
C LYS A 145 -4.04 -15.46 11.36
N GLY A 146 -4.54 -14.27 11.65
CA GLY A 146 -3.71 -13.07 11.66
C GLY A 146 -4.28 -11.96 12.54
N LYS A 147 -3.60 -10.81 12.51
CA LYS A 147 -3.89 -9.64 13.35
C LYS A 147 -3.95 -8.39 12.49
N LEU A 148 -4.80 -7.43 12.87
CA LEU A 148 -4.67 -6.03 12.44
C LEU A 148 -3.51 -5.42 13.22
N LEU A 149 -2.52 -4.86 12.52
CA LEU A 149 -1.32 -4.29 13.12
C LEU A 149 -1.33 -2.77 13.14
N ALA A 150 -1.86 -2.14 12.09
CA ALA A 150 -1.98 -0.69 12.01
C ALA A 150 -3.14 -0.24 11.13
N THR A 151 -3.58 1.00 11.33
CA THR A 151 -4.53 1.70 10.46
C THR A 151 -4.06 3.12 10.28
N HIS A 152 -4.01 3.57 9.02
CA HIS A 152 -3.53 4.89 8.62
C HIS A 152 -4.50 5.54 7.65
N PHE A 153 -4.37 6.85 7.47
CA PHE A 153 -4.85 7.48 6.25
C PHE A 153 -3.88 7.18 5.10
N TYR A 154 -4.40 7.13 3.88
CA TYR A 154 -3.57 6.96 2.69
C TYR A 154 -2.65 8.17 2.46
N ASP A 155 -3.16 9.39 2.58
CA ASP A 155 -2.33 10.58 2.73
C ASP A 155 -1.71 10.59 4.13
N ASP A 156 -0.38 10.45 4.25
CA ASP A 156 0.34 10.48 5.53
C ASP A 156 0.54 11.91 6.09
N GLY A 157 0.15 12.93 5.32
CA GLY A 157 0.22 14.34 5.69
C GLY A 157 1.54 15.01 5.29
N GLN A 158 2.46 14.26 4.68
CA GLN A 158 3.78 14.72 4.29
C GLN A 158 4.07 14.48 2.81
N CYS A 159 3.62 13.36 2.25
CA CYS A 159 3.93 12.93 0.90
C CYS A 159 3.31 13.80 -0.20
N TYR A 160 3.94 13.81 -1.37
CA TYR A 160 3.47 14.51 -2.57
C TYR A 160 4.31 14.04 -3.75
N GLN A 161 3.75 14.12 -4.95
CA GLN A 161 4.49 13.88 -6.19
C GLN A 161 4.31 15.00 -7.19
N ASP A 162 5.33 15.19 -8.01
CA ASP A 162 5.26 16.12 -9.12
C ASP A 162 4.43 15.51 -10.25
N ARG A 163 3.30 16.14 -10.58
CA ARG A 163 2.44 15.75 -11.70
C ARG A 163 2.92 16.31 -13.05
N GLY A 164 4.19 16.71 -13.15
CA GLY A 164 4.82 17.18 -14.38
C GLY A 164 4.43 18.62 -14.71
N ALA A 165 4.07 18.89 -15.99
CA ALA A 165 3.71 20.24 -16.45
C ALA A 165 2.54 20.87 -15.64
N GLU A 166 1.78 20.05 -14.93
CA GLU A 166 0.67 20.45 -14.08
C GLU A 166 1.03 20.57 -12.59
N GLY A 167 2.16 19.99 -12.14
CA GLY A 167 2.55 19.89 -10.72
C GLY A 167 2.50 21.19 -9.90
N PRO A 168 2.99 22.35 -10.40
CA PRO A 168 3.02 23.59 -9.62
C PRO A 168 1.65 24.19 -9.33
N LYS A 169 0.56 23.68 -9.93
CA LYS A 169 -0.79 24.24 -9.76
C LYS A 169 -1.54 23.67 -8.55
N TYR A 170 -1.04 22.58 -7.96
CA TYR A 170 -1.72 21.88 -6.86
C TYR A 170 -1.27 22.42 -5.50
N PRO A 171 -2.17 22.98 -4.67
CA PRO A 171 -1.80 23.60 -3.40
C PRO A 171 -1.02 22.66 -2.45
N ILE A 172 -1.42 21.39 -2.36
CA ILE A 172 -0.75 20.38 -1.52
C ILE A 172 0.70 20.16 -1.97
N PHE A 173 0.92 20.05 -3.30
CA PHE A 173 2.28 19.93 -3.84
C PHE A 173 3.12 21.14 -3.51
N VAL A 174 2.62 22.35 -3.79
CA VAL A 174 3.37 23.59 -3.55
C VAL A 174 3.72 23.76 -2.07
N GLU A 175 2.76 23.53 -1.18
CA GLU A 175 2.97 23.62 0.26
C GLU A 175 4.03 22.63 0.75
N ARG A 176 3.86 21.34 0.44
CA ARG A 176 4.73 20.28 0.94
C ARG A 176 6.12 20.34 0.29
N LYS A 177 6.20 20.65 -1.01
CA LYS A 177 7.48 20.93 -1.69
C LYS A 177 8.26 22.07 -1.04
N ASN A 178 7.59 23.19 -0.76
CA ASN A 178 8.24 24.33 -0.10
C ASN A 178 8.68 23.98 1.33
N LYS A 179 7.89 23.18 2.05
CA LYS A 179 8.18 22.75 3.42
C LYS A 179 9.38 21.80 3.50
N TYR A 180 9.44 20.81 2.61
CA TYR A 180 10.43 19.73 2.70
C TYR A 180 11.62 19.91 1.75
N GLY A 181 11.50 20.75 0.72
CA GLY A 181 12.58 21.05 -0.23
C GLY A 181 12.96 19.90 -1.16
N LEU A 182 12.13 18.86 -1.26
CA LEU A 182 12.35 17.69 -2.11
C LEU A 182 11.51 17.79 -3.39
N PRO A 183 11.90 17.16 -4.50
CA PRO A 183 11.08 17.12 -5.71
C PRO A 183 9.77 16.35 -5.50
N GLU A 184 9.83 15.27 -4.72
CA GLU A 184 8.70 14.44 -4.31
C GLU A 184 9.03 13.74 -2.99
N LEU A 185 8.01 13.24 -2.31
CA LEU A 185 8.12 12.44 -1.09
C LEU A 185 7.10 11.29 -1.15
N LEU A 186 7.57 10.05 -1.01
CA LEU A 186 6.70 8.87 -0.94
C LEU A 186 5.83 8.92 0.31
N CYS A 187 4.61 8.42 0.21
CA CYS A 187 3.77 8.20 1.38
C CYS A 187 4.24 7.00 2.18
N GLN A 188 3.92 7.00 3.47
CA GLN A 188 4.41 6.02 4.42
C GLN A 188 3.27 5.48 5.30
N SER A 189 3.22 4.16 5.45
CA SER A 189 2.41 3.48 6.47
C SER A 189 3.31 2.73 7.45
N ASP A 190 3.27 3.12 8.72
CA ASP A 190 4.13 2.55 9.75
C ASP A 190 3.47 1.38 10.48
N VAL A 191 4.23 0.32 10.77
CA VAL A 191 3.72 -0.82 11.52
C VAL A 191 4.78 -1.33 12.49
N ARG A 192 4.36 -1.68 13.70
CA ARG A 192 5.21 -2.39 14.67
C ARG A 192 4.92 -3.88 14.57
N LEU A 193 5.96 -4.69 14.39
CA LEU A 193 5.81 -6.14 14.42
C LEU A 193 5.42 -6.60 15.83
N PRO A 194 4.53 -7.61 15.97
CA PRO A 194 4.23 -8.16 17.27
C PRO A 194 5.48 -8.65 18.01
N GLU A 195 5.54 -8.40 19.31
CA GLU A 195 6.68 -8.82 20.15
C GLU A 195 6.69 -10.33 20.41
N ASP A 196 5.54 -10.99 20.22
CA ASP A 196 5.36 -12.43 20.38
C ASP A 196 5.70 -13.26 19.12
N LEU A 197 6.28 -12.63 18.09
CA LEU A 197 6.74 -13.34 16.90
C LEU A 197 7.96 -14.23 17.21
N PRO A 198 8.14 -15.36 16.49
CA PRO A 198 9.37 -16.15 16.58
C PRO A 198 10.57 -15.33 16.08
N THR A 199 11.78 -15.70 16.51
CA THR A 199 13.04 -15.02 16.11
C THR A 199 13.60 -15.52 14.78
N THR A 200 12.91 -16.45 14.12
CA THR A 200 13.31 -17.01 12.82
C THR A 200 12.07 -17.36 12.02
N GLY A 201 12.18 -17.27 10.70
CA GLY A 201 11.15 -17.73 9.78
C GLY A 201 10.58 -16.56 8.98
N LYS A 202 9.30 -16.67 8.60
CA LYS A 202 8.66 -15.70 7.72
C LYS A 202 7.40 -15.16 8.35
N TYR A 203 7.24 -13.85 8.28
CA TYR A 203 6.02 -13.15 8.62
C TYR A 203 5.51 -12.42 7.39
N HIS A 204 4.21 -12.41 7.16
CA HIS A 204 3.64 -11.79 5.98
C HIS A 204 2.80 -10.59 6.38
N LEU A 205 3.01 -9.47 5.70
CA LEU A 205 2.26 -8.24 5.85
C LEU A 205 1.31 -8.06 4.66
N PHE A 206 0.12 -7.56 4.93
CA PHE A 206 -0.87 -7.18 3.94
C PHE A 206 -1.20 -5.70 4.12
N TRP A 207 -0.79 -4.89 3.16
CA TRP A 207 -1.18 -3.48 3.05
C TRP A 207 -2.43 -3.42 2.18
N ILE A 208 -3.53 -2.92 2.74
CA ILE A 208 -4.84 -2.85 2.08
C ILE A 208 -5.34 -1.41 2.14
N TRP A 209 -5.31 -0.73 1.00
CA TRP A 209 -5.87 0.60 0.85
C TRP A 209 -7.32 0.50 0.39
N ASN A 210 -8.23 0.94 1.25
CA ASN A 210 -9.66 1.02 0.98
C ASN A 210 -10.04 2.44 0.54
N TRP A 211 -10.35 2.60 -0.74
CA TRP A 211 -10.61 3.88 -1.39
C TRP A 211 -11.99 3.93 -2.06
N PRO A 212 -13.08 3.76 -1.30
CA PRO A 212 -14.43 3.73 -1.87
C PRO A 212 -14.83 5.07 -2.47
N LEU A 213 -15.72 5.07 -3.46
CA LEU A 213 -16.37 6.30 -3.91
C LEU A 213 -17.64 6.54 -3.10
N ASN A 214 -17.77 7.70 -2.46
CA ASN A 214 -18.94 8.08 -1.68
C ASN A 214 -19.88 8.95 -2.53
N ASN A 215 -20.84 8.33 -3.21
CA ASN A 215 -21.74 9.03 -4.13
C ASN A 215 -22.99 9.64 -3.47
N GLY A 216 -23.09 9.59 -2.13
CA GLY A 216 -24.17 10.22 -1.35
C GLY A 216 -25.58 9.66 -1.52
N LEU A 217 -25.87 8.98 -2.63
CA LEU A 217 -27.19 8.42 -2.98
C LEU A 217 -27.01 7.09 -3.73
N ALA A 218 -27.42 5.98 -3.11
CA ALA A 218 -27.67 4.68 -3.74
C ALA A 218 -26.51 3.91 -4.44
N GLY A 219 -25.24 4.14 -4.10
CA GLY A 219 -24.17 3.26 -4.59
C GLY A 219 -22.76 3.73 -4.25
N ASN A 220 -22.28 3.40 -3.04
CA ASN A 220 -20.84 3.46 -2.77
C ASN A 220 -20.15 2.39 -3.62
N THR A 221 -19.13 2.76 -4.39
CA THR A 221 -18.36 1.76 -5.14
C THR A 221 -17.23 1.22 -4.28
N THR A 222 -16.93 -0.07 -4.45
CA THR A 222 -15.75 -0.68 -3.85
C THR A 222 -14.57 -0.42 -4.78
N GLU A 223 -13.49 0.10 -4.22
CA GLU A 223 -12.20 0.14 -4.89
C GLU A 223 -11.10 0.00 -3.85
N ILE A 224 -10.38 -1.11 -3.95
CA ILE A 224 -9.36 -1.50 -2.98
C ILE A 224 -8.08 -1.84 -3.74
N TYR A 225 -6.96 -1.37 -3.21
CA TYR A 225 -5.63 -1.72 -3.67
C TYR A 225 -4.90 -2.49 -2.59
N THR A 226 -4.14 -3.50 -2.98
CA THR A 226 -3.37 -4.28 -2.01
C THR A 226 -1.92 -4.48 -2.43
N SER A 227 -1.08 -4.64 -1.42
CA SER A 227 0.31 -5.06 -1.57
C SER A 227 0.65 -6.04 -0.45
N CYS A 228 1.36 -7.11 -0.79
CA CYS A 228 1.81 -8.08 0.18
C CYS A 228 3.32 -8.02 0.30
N ALA A 229 3.85 -8.22 1.50
CA ALA A 229 5.28 -8.30 1.74
C ALA A 229 5.60 -9.52 2.61
N GLU A 230 6.74 -10.14 2.34
CA GLU A 230 7.35 -11.10 3.24
C GLU A 230 8.40 -10.37 4.09
N ILE A 231 8.41 -10.69 5.37
CA ILE A 231 9.40 -10.26 6.35
C ILE A 231 10.17 -11.50 6.79
N GLN A 232 11.48 -11.45 6.63
CA GLN A 232 12.38 -12.45 7.16
C GLN A 232 12.68 -12.11 8.63
N LEU A 233 12.18 -12.97 9.52
CA LEU A 233 12.47 -12.94 10.96
C LEU A 233 13.85 -13.54 11.23
#